data_AF-A0A561UW66-F1
#
_entry.id   AF-A0A561UW66-F1
#
_cell.length_a   1.000
_cell.length_b   1.000
_cell.length_c   1.000
_cell.angle_alpha   90.00
_cell.angle_beta   90.00
_cell.angle_gamma   90.00
#
_symmetry.space_group_name_H-M   'P 1'
#
loop_
_entity.id
_entity.type
_entity.pdbx_description
1 polymer ?
#
loop_
_entity_poly.entity_id
_entity_poly.type
_entity_poly.pdbx_seq_one_letter_code
_entity_poly.pdbx_strand_id
1 'polypeptide(L)'
;MLRSLKRGRHAPLLGETDPIPLLAVAQLFRRDVPDLGGPADHDLLQILWCPFDAHHGRHEPAVTLLWRRSSEVGDVLAVQPEPEVVGSEGYVPASCTLDPEQVVEHPDIELLPDDLRERIDAWEGDEDDLDEDAVLYRSDLSVAPGWKAGGFASWHGTGRADVLCSCGARTDLLVTVASGEWDGGNRSWTPLEDRATADARGTNIPTQVTVGRWGSMNVFFCRADPTHPPRLSFQG
;
A
#
# COMPACT_ATOMS: atom_id res chain seq x y z
N MET A 1 0.61 10.27 14.59
CA MET A 1 1.25 9.67 15.78
C MET A 1 0.26 9.74 16.92
N LEU A 2 -0.21 8.59 17.39
CA LEU A 2 -0.97 8.48 18.64
C LEU A 2 -0.01 8.86 19.77
N ARG A 3 -0.01 10.14 20.17
CA ARG A 3 1.02 10.75 21.04
C ARG A 3 1.10 10.13 22.44
N SER A 4 0.18 9.23 22.77
CA SER A 4 0.01 8.56 24.06
C SER A 4 0.73 7.21 24.18
N LEU A 5 1.11 6.57 23.06
CA LEU A 5 1.69 5.22 23.09
C LEU A 5 3.11 5.21 23.66
N LYS A 6 3.34 4.32 24.63
CA LYS A 6 4.65 4.09 25.26
C LYS A 6 4.99 2.61 25.18
N ARG A 7 6.25 2.29 24.91
CA ARG A 7 6.75 0.91 24.94
C ARG A 7 6.63 0.36 26.36
N GLY A 8 5.91 -0.74 26.55
CA GLY A 8 5.64 -1.32 27.87
C GLY A 8 5.01 -2.71 27.77
N ARG A 9 4.86 -3.39 28.92
CA ARG A 9 4.12 -4.66 28.99
C ARG A 9 2.63 -4.38 29.17
N HIS A 10 1.85 -4.91 28.23
CA HIS A 10 0.41 -5.16 28.14
C HIS A 10 -0.57 -4.41 29.07
N ALA A 11 -1.65 -3.93 28.46
CA ALA A 11 -2.95 -3.76 29.10
C ALA A 11 -3.40 -5.15 29.62
N PRO A 12 -3.35 -5.42 30.94
CA PRO A 12 -3.52 -6.76 31.49
C PRO A 12 -4.98 -7.23 31.48
N LEU A 13 -5.91 -6.33 31.14
CA LEU A 13 -7.34 -6.59 31.07
C LEU A 13 -7.80 -7.00 29.67
N LEU A 14 -6.95 -6.90 28.65
CA LEU A 14 -7.26 -7.29 27.28
C LEU A 14 -6.74 -8.71 27.01
N GLY A 15 -7.67 -9.63 26.76
CA GLY A 15 -7.39 -10.97 26.27
C GLY A 15 -7.19 -11.01 24.74
N GLU A 16 -6.72 -12.14 24.23
CA GLU A 16 -6.42 -12.35 22.80
C GLU A 16 -7.62 -12.16 21.86
N THR A 17 -8.84 -12.29 22.39
CA THR A 17 -10.09 -12.22 21.61
C THR A 17 -10.90 -10.96 21.89
N ASP A 18 -10.41 -10.07 22.75
CA ASP A 18 -11.14 -8.84 23.06
C ASP A 18 -11.10 -7.89 21.85
N PRO A 19 -12.22 -7.23 21.52
CA PRO A 19 -12.26 -6.31 20.41
C PRO A 19 -11.41 -5.07 20.72
N ILE A 20 -10.61 -4.66 19.75
CA ILE A 20 -9.85 -3.41 19.80
C ILE A 20 -10.28 -2.49 18.65
N PRO A 21 -10.26 -1.16 18.85
CA PRO A 21 -10.42 -0.22 17.74
C PRO A 21 -9.39 -0.47 16.63
N LEU A 22 -9.87 -0.50 15.38
CA LEU A 22 -8.99 -0.51 14.21
C LEU A 22 -8.38 0.88 14.01
N LEU A 23 -7.15 0.93 13.51
CA LEU A 23 -6.51 2.18 13.11
C LEU A 23 -7.01 2.61 11.73
N ALA A 24 -7.32 3.90 11.59
CA ALA A 24 -7.56 4.50 10.28
C ALA A 24 -6.22 4.69 9.55
N VAL A 25 -6.11 4.07 8.39
CA VAL A 25 -4.87 4.00 7.60
C VAL A 25 -4.90 5.03 6.49
N ALA A 26 -5.97 5.01 5.71
CA ALA A 26 -6.17 5.91 4.58
C ALA A 26 -7.65 6.18 4.39
N GLN A 27 -7.96 7.37 3.90
CA GLN A 27 -9.29 7.75 3.44
C GLN A 27 -9.15 8.41 2.07
N LEU A 28 -9.69 7.75 1.05
CA LEU A 28 -9.51 8.14 -0.35
C LEU A 28 -10.86 8.52 -0.96
N PHE A 29 -10.95 9.73 -1.50
CA PHE A 29 -12.11 10.14 -2.28
C PHE A 29 -11.86 9.85 -3.76
N ARG A 30 -12.87 9.32 -4.45
CA ARG A 30 -12.77 8.98 -5.86
C ARG A 30 -12.52 10.19 -6.77
N ARG A 31 -12.94 11.39 -6.34
CA ARG A 31 -12.65 12.65 -7.05
C ARG A 31 -11.17 13.04 -7.01
N ASP A 32 -10.45 12.57 -5.99
CA ASP A 32 -9.04 12.91 -5.76
C ASP A 32 -8.12 11.75 -6.23
N VAL A 33 -8.69 10.56 -6.47
CA VAL A 33 -7.99 9.35 -6.95
C VAL A 33 -8.79 8.72 -8.10
N PRO A 34 -8.58 9.16 -9.35
CA PRO A 34 -9.39 8.75 -10.51
C PRO A 34 -9.36 7.24 -10.79
N ASP A 35 -8.20 6.61 -10.56
CA ASP A 35 -7.97 5.18 -10.79
C ASP A 35 -8.40 4.30 -9.61
N LEU A 36 -9.05 4.88 -8.59
CA LEU A 36 -9.63 4.13 -7.49
C LEU A 36 -10.76 3.23 -8.00
N GLY A 37 -10.56 1.92 -7.90
CA GLY A 37 -11.53 0.90 -8.26
C GLY A 37 -12.76 0.85 -7.34
N GLY A 38 -13.40 -0.32 -7.27
CA GLY A 38 -14.51 -0.57 -6.35
C GLY A 38 -15.90 -0.22 -6.90
N PRO A 39 -16.93 -0.24 -6.02
CA PRO A 39 -18.33 -0.06 -6.41
C PRO A 39 -18.59 1.35 -6.96
N ALA A 40 -19.36 1.42 -8.05
CA ALA A 40 -19.56 2.66 -8.81
C ALA A 40 -20.40 3.71 -8.08
N ASP A 41 -21.21 3.30 -7.10
CA ASP A 41 -22.12 4.16 -6.35
C ASP A 41 -21.55 4.63 -5.00
N HIS A 42 -20.25 4.41 -4.77
CA HIS A 42 -19.52 4.86 -3.58
C HIS A 42 -18.35 5.76 -4.03
N ASP A 43 -18.21 6.91 -3.39
CA ASP A 43 -17.21 7.94 -3.73
C ASP A 43 -16.14 8.11 -2.63
N LEU A 44 -16.21 7.32 -1.56
CA LEU A 44 -15.28 7.32 -0.43
C LEU A 44 -14.87 5.90 -0.05
N LEU A 45 -13.55 5.64 -0.02
CA LEU A 45 -12.96 4.44 0.57
C LEU A 45 -12.30 4.80 1.90
N GLN A 46 -12.59 4.03 2.95
CA GLN A 46 -11.82 4.05 4.19
C GLN A 46 -11.11 2.70 4.36
N ILE A 47 -9.81 2.76 4.64
CA ILE A 47 -8.98 1.60 4.92
C ILE A 47 -8.66 1.61 6.41
N LEU A 48 -9.07 0.56 7.10
CA LEU A 48 -8.80 0.36 8.52
C LEU A 48 -7.99 -0.92 8.70
N TRP A 49 -7.11 -0.98 9.69
CA TRP A 49 -6.47 -2.25 10.05
C TRP A 49 -6.30 -2.46 11.54
N CYS A 50 -6.14 -3.72 11.91
CA CYS A 50 -5.71 -4.09 13.25
C CYS A 50 -4.24 -3.68 13.45
N PRO A 51 -3.87 -3.02 14.57
CA PRO A 51 -2.48 -2.71 14.88
C PRO A 51 -1.64 -3.92 15.34
N PHE A 52 -2.15 -5.13 15.14
CA PHE A 52 -1.48 -6.40 15.37
C PHE A 52 -1.31 -7.11 14.04
N ASP A 53 -0.23 -7.86 13.90
CA ASP A 53 0.18 -8.52 12.67
C ASP A 53 0.23 -10.04 12.80
N ALA A 54 -0.56 -10.62 13.72
CA ALA A 54 -0.60 -12.05 13.97
C ALA A 54 -2.03 -12.59 13.87
N HIS A 55 -2.62 -12.53 12.68
CA HIS A 55 -3.98 -12.99 12.44
C HIS A 55 -4.04 -14.35 11.72
N HIS A 56 -4.88 -15.26 12.22
CA HIS A 56 -5.17 -16.56 11.59
C HIS A 56 -3.93 -17.40 11.25
N GLY A 57 -2.88 -17.33 12.08
CA GLY A 57 -1.63 -18.05 11.87
C GLY A 57 -0.73 -17.45 10.78
N ARG A 58 -1.03 -16.23 10.32
CA ARG A 58 -0.23 -15.46 9.37
C ARG A 58 0.35 -14.23 10.04
N HIS A 59 1.51 -13.78 9.55
CA HIS A 59 2.17 -12.57 10.00
C HIS A 59 1.66 -11.34 9.22
N GLU A 60 0.36 -11.08 9.27
CA GLU A 60 -0.33 -10.01 8.52
C GLU A 60 -1.35 -9.27 9.40
N PRO A 61 -1.59 -7.96 9.18
CA PRO A 61 -2.66 -7.24 9.85
C PRO A 61 -4.02 -7.62 9.26
N ALA A 62 -5.05 -7.59 10.10
CA ALA A 62 -6.43 -7.69 9.61
C ALA A 62 -6.85 -6.36 8.98
N VAL A 63 -7.01 -6.33 7.65
CA VAL A 63 -7.43 -5.15 6.88
C VAL A 63 -8.94 -5.18 6.63
N THR A 64 -9.60 -4.05 6.87
CA THR A 64 -11.02 -3.82 6.57
C THR A 64 -11.17 -2.68 5.59
N LEU A 65 -11.93 -2.92 4.52
CA LEU A 65 -12.27 -1.92 3.50
C LEU A 65 -13.72 -1.49 3.71
N LEU A 66 -13.94 -0.19 3.90
CA LEU A 66 -15.27 0.39 4.03
C LEU A 66 -15.53 1.34 2.85
N TRP A 67 -16.41 0.92 1.96
CA TRP A 67 -16.94 1.77 0.89
C TRP A 67 -18.11 2.57 1.42
N ARG A 68 -18.08 3.90 1.22
CA ARG A 68 -19.13 4.81 1.65
C ARG A 68 -19.53 5.78 0.54
N ARG A 69 -20.75 6.29 0.65
CA ARG A 69 -21.14 7.55 0.03
C ARG A 69 -20.79 8.67 0.99
N SER A 70 -19.95 9.59 0.56
CA SER A 70 -19.48 10.72 1.38
C SER A 70 -20.64 11.57 1.89
N SER A 71 -21.70 11.71 1.09
CA SER A 71 -22.95 12.41 1.45
C SER A 71 -23.75 11.75 2.58
N GLU A 72 -23.53 10.45 2.85
CA GLU A 72 -24.19 9.70 3.92
C GLU A 72 -23.35 9.69 5.21
N VAL A 73 -22.16 10.31 5.20
CA VAL A 73 -21.34 10.49 6.40
C VAL A 73 -21.98 11.56 7.26
N GLY A 74 -22.53 11.14 8.40
CA GLY A 74 -23.13 12.02 9.41
C GLY A 74 -22.10 12.64 10.35
N ASP A 75 -22.47 12.79 11.62
CA ASP A 75 -21.65 13.47 12.62
C ASP A 75 -20.30 12.74 12.85
N VAL A 76 -19.21 13.50 12.69
CA VAL A 76 -17.85 13.03 12.97
C VAL A 76 -17.57 13.13 14.47
N LEU A 77 -17.02 12.06 15.05
CA LEU A 77 -16.63 12.04 16.47
C LEU A 77 -15.55 13.09 16.75
N ALA A 78 -15.75 13.90 17.81
CA ALA A 78 -14.74 14.87 18.26
C ALA A 78 -13.46 14.19 18.79
N VAL A 79 -13.60 12.97 19.31
CA VAL A 79 -12.50 12.11 19.76
C VAL A 79 -12.63 10.78 19.07
N GLN A 80 -11.64 10.43 18.25
CA GLN A 80 -11.62 9.13 17.58
C GLN A 80 -11.23 8.04 18.58
N PRO A 81 -11.79 6.83 18.46
CA PRO A 81 -11.40 5.71 19.31
C PRO A 81 -9.95 5.34 19.03
N GLU A 82 -9.11 5.36 20.06
CA GLU A 82 -7.72 4.92 19.98
C GLU A 82 -7.58 3.53 20.62
N PRO A 83 -6.80 2.61 20.05
CA PRO A 83 -6.51 1.34 20.70
C PRO A 83 -5.65 1.56 21.96
N GLU A 84 -6.01 0.90 23.06
CA GLU A 84 -5.24 0.96 24.32
C GLU A 84 -3.85 0.33 24.18
N VAL A 85 -3.73 -0.65 23.29
CA VAL A 85 -2.50 -1.39 23.00
C VAL A 85 -2.34 -1.60 21.50
N VAL A 86 -1.10 -1.50 21.03
CA VAL A 86 -0.70 -1.83 19.66
C VAL A 86 0.30 -2.98 19.69
N GLY A 87 0.17 -3.93 18.77
CA GLY A 87 1.03 -5.11 18.72
C GLY A 87 2.33 -4.85 17.98
N SER A 88 2.28 -4.02 16.95
CA SER A 88 3.42 -3.74 16.07
C SER A 88 3.47 -2.26 15.71
N GLU A 89 4.54 -1.58 16.13
CA GLU A 89 4.77 -0.14 15.86
C GLU A 89 4.79 0.16 14.35
N GLY A 90 5.28 -0.78 13.54
CA GLY A 90 5.33 -0.66 12.09
C GLY A 90 3.95 -0.59 11.42
N TYR A 91 2.87 -1.02 12.09
CA TYR A 91 1.50 -0.87 11.57
C TYR A 91 0.77 0.30 12.23
N VAL A 92 1.48 1.26 12.83
CA VAL A 92 0.88 2.50 13.37
C VAL A 92 1.25 3.67 12.46
N PRO A 93 0.37 4.07 11.52
CA PRO A 93 0.71 5.14 10.60
C PRO A 93 0.88 6.50 11.31
N ALA A 94 1.87 7.26 10.86
CA ALA A 94 1.95 8.67 11.13
C ALA A 94 0.77 9.41 10.48
N SER A 95 0.29 10.46 11.15
CA SER A 95 -0.78 11.27 10.57
C SER A 95 -0.14 12.18 9.55
N CYS A 96 -0.64 12.12 8.32
CA CYS A 96 -0.17 12.91 7.19
C CYS A 96 -1.37 13.33 6.34
N THR A 97 -1.16 14.35 5.50
CA THR A 97 -2.03 14.67 4.38
C THR A 97 -1.48 14.01 3.12
N LEU A 98 -2.36 13.63 2.20
CA LEU A 98 -1.97 13.06 0.92
C LEU A 98 -1.91 14.18 -0.13
N ASP A 99 -0.92 14.10 -1.03
CA ASP A 99 -0.87 14.86 -2.28
C ASP A 99 -0.93 13.85 -3.45
N PRO A 100 -2.13 13.53 -3.97
CA PRO A 100 -2.25 12.49 -4.99
C PRO A 100 -1.65 12.94 -6.33
N GLU A 101 -0.62 12.23 -6.80
CA GLU A 101 -0.07 12.36 -8.15
C GLU A 101 -0.55 11.21 -9.05
N GLN A 102 -1.04 11.53 -10.25
CA GLN A 102 -1.36 10.51 -11.25
C GLN A 102 -0.13 10.22 -12.11
N VAL A 103 0.37 9.00 -12.02
CA VAL A 103 1.54 8.54 -12.78
C VAL A 103 1.17 7.47 -13.80
N VAL A 104 2.02 7.27 -14.80
CA VAL A 104 1.93 6.15 -15.74
C VAL A 104 2.99 5.14 -15.37
N GLU A 105 2.56 3.93 -15.04
CA GLU A 105 3.44 2.78 -14.80
C GLU A 105 3.08 1.62 -15.73
N HIS A 106 4.00 0.68 -15.87
CA HIS A 106 3.85 -0.51 -16.67
C HIS A 106 3.94 -1.78 -15.82
N PRO A 107 3.40 -2.93 -16.30
CA PRO A 107 3.47 -4.18 -15.56
C PRO A 107 4.91 -4.55 -15.17
N ASP A 108 5.05 -5.34 -14.12
CA ASP A 108 6.31 -6.01 -13.81
C ASP A 108 6.85 -6.70 -15.08
N ILE A 109 8.16 -6.59 -15.31
CA ILE A 109 8.81 -7.15 -16.50
C ILE A 109 8.50 -8.64 -16.67
N GLU A 110 8.33 -9.39 -15.57
CA GLU A 110 8.00 -10.82 -15.60
C GLU A 110 6.61 -11.11 -16.19
N LEU A 111 5.74 -10.10 -16.26
CA LEU A 111 4.40 -10.19 -16.85
C LEU A 111 4.37 -9.83 -18.33
N LEU A 112 5.45 -9.28 -18.88
CA LEU A 112 5.51 -8.89 -20.28
C LEU A 112 5.70 -10.10 -21.19
N PRO A 113 5.18 -10.06 -22.44
CA PRO A 113 5.52 -11.05 -23.47
C PRO A 113 7.02 -11.17 -23.72
N ASP A 114 7.49 -12.37 -24.06
CA ASP A 114 8.91 -12.68 -24.25
C ASP A 114 9.57 -11.75 -25.30
N ASP A 115 8.89 -11.50 -26.41
CA ASP A 115 9.38 -10.62 -27.48
C ASP A 115 9.53 -9.16 -27.04
N LEU A 116 8.70 -8.71 -26.11
CA LEU A 116 8.81 -7.37 -25.54
C LEU A 116 9.95 -7.30 -24.53
N ARG A 117 10.16 -8.34 -23.71
CA ARG A 117 11.31 -8.40 -22.79
C ARG A 117 12.64 -8.38 -23.56
N GLU A 118 12.77 -9.18 -24.60
CA GLU A 118 13.98 -9.18 -25.45
C GLU A 118 14.27 -7.81 -26.08
N ARG A 119 13.21 -7.06 -26.44
CA ARG A 119 13.36 -5.70 -26.97
C ARG A 119 13.75 -4.68 -25.90
N ILE A 120 13.31 -4.86 -24.66
CA ILE A 120 13.72 -4.03 -23.52
C ILE A 120 15.18 -4.32 -23.20
N ASP A 121 15.56 -5.59 -23.06
CA ASP A 121 16.95 -6.01 -22.80
C ASP A 121 17.90 -5.46 -23.87
N ALA A 122 17.51 -5.53 -25.15
CA ALA A 122 18.31 -4.99 -26.25
C ALA A 122 18.36 -3.45 -26.29
N TRP A 123 17.36 -2.77 -25.72
CA TRP A 123 17.32 -1.31 -25.63
C TRP A 123 18.16 -0.79 -24.46
N GLU A 124 18.10 -1.46 -23.31
CA GLU A 124 18.92 -1.15 -22.13
C GLU A 124 20.40 -1.46 -22.40
N GLY A 125 20.70 -2.56 -23.10
CA GLY A 125 22.08 -2.94 -23.37
C GLY A 125 22.79 -3.51 -22.13
N ASP A 126 24.12 -3.52 -22.15
CA ASP A 126 24.92 -4.06 -21.05
C ASP A 126 24.98 -3.06 -19.89
N GLU A 127 24.70 -3.53 -18.66
CA GLU A 127 24.67 -2.68 -17.45
C GLU A 127 26.00 -1.92 -17.22
N ASP A 128 27.13 -2.52 -17.60
CA ASP A 128 28.47 -1.92 -17.46
C ASP A 128 28.70 -0.72 -18.41
N ASP A 129 27.91 -0.61 -19.47
CA ASP A 129 27.99 0.45 -20.49
C ASP A 129 26.93 1.55 -20.29
N LEU A 130 26.09 1.44 -19.27
CA LEU A 130 25.02 2.40 -18.98
C LEU A 130 25.58 3.72 -18.42
N ASP A 131 25.10 4.83 -18.98
CA ASP A 131 25.26 6.14 -18.38
C ASP A 131 24.50 6.22 -17.04
N GLU A 132 24.96 7.06 -16.11
CA GLU A 132 24.29 7.27 -14.81
C GLU A 132 22.83 7.75 -14.96
N ASP A 133 22.51 8.40 -16.07
CA ASP A 133 21.17 8.91 -16.41
C ASP A 133 20.35 7.95 -17.30
N ALA A 134 20.82 6.71 -17.51
CA ALA A 134 20.09 5.73 -18.30
C ALA A 134 18.74 5.38 -17.67
N VAL A 135 17.70 5.35 -18.49
CA VAL A 135 16.35 4.95 -18.08
C VAL A 135 16.25 3.43 -18.19
N LEU A 136 15.89 2.78 -17.09
CA LEU A 136 15.66 1.34 -17.04
C LEU A 136 14.17 1.05 -16.89
N TYR A 137 13.67 0.08 -17.63
CA TYR A 137 12.28 -0.33 -17.58
C TYR A 137 11.86 -0.69 -16.17
N ARG A 138 12.61 -1.55 -15.48
CA ARG A 138 12.25 -2.01 -14.12
C ARG A 138 12.21 -0.86 -13.13
N SER A 139 13.21 0.03 -13.18
CA SER A 139 13.42 1.07 -12.19
C SER A 139 12.60 2.33 -12.43
N ASP A 140 12.38 2.70 -13.70
CA ASP A 140 11.90 4.04 -14.07
C ASP A 140 10.56 4.03 -14.83
N LEU A 141 10.12 2.88 -15.35
CA LEU A 141 8.93 2.79 -16.20
C LEU A 141 7.89 1.75 -15.72
N SER A 142 8.34 0.72 -15.00
CA SER A 142 7.52 -0.39 -14.51
C SER A 142 6.81 0.00 -13.21
N VAL A 143 6.50 -0.98 -12.37
CA VAL A 143 5.70 -0.81 -11.15
C VAL A 143 6.30 0.28 -10.26
N ALA A 144 5.55 1.38 -10.08
CA ALA A 144 5.96 2.47 -9.22
C ALA A 144 6.10 1.96 -7.78
N PRO A 145 7.19 2.34 -7.07
CA PRO A 145 7.35 2.03 -5.65
C PRO A 145 6.34 2.82 -4.80
N GLY A 146 6.36 2.60 -3.49
CA GLY A 146 5.62 3.46 -2.56
C GLY A 146 4.15 3.13 -2.35
N TRP A 147 3.46 4.10 -1.75
CA TRP A 147 2.03 4.07 -1.53
C TRP A 147 1.30 4.48 -2.80
N LYS A 148 0.46 3.61 -3.33
CA LYS A 148 -0.32 3.90 -4.54
C LYS A 148 -1.67 3.22 -4.55
N ALA A 149 -2.64 3.85 -5.22
CA ALA A 149 -3.97 3.29 -5.42
C ALA A 149 -4.12 2.81 -6.87
N GLY A 150 -4.53 1.56 -7.04
CA GLY A 150 -4.63 0.92 -8.35
C GLY A 150 -3.28 0.58 -8.99
N GLY A 151 -3.29 0.51 -10.32
CA GLY A 151 -2.11 0.18 -11.11
C GLY A 151 -1.74 -1.33 -11.09
N PHE A 152 -0.45 -1.62 -11.15
CA PHE A 152 0.15 -2.95 -11.23
C PHE A 152 0.78 -3.36 -9.91
N ALA A 153 0.59 -4.62 -9.50
CA ALA A 153 1.27 -5.15 -8.32
C ALA A 153 2.70 -5.54 -8.66
N SER A 154 3.64 -5.29 -7.75
CA SER A 154 4.98 -5.89 -7.80
C SER A 154 4.89 -7.37 -7.41
N TRP A 155 5.71 -8.22 -8.02
CA TRP A 155 5.76 -9.67 -7.74
C TRP A 155 7.13 -10.13 -7.21
N HIS A 156 7.95 -9.19 -6.72
CA HIS A 156 9.25 -9.46 -6.13
C HIS A 156 9.12 -10.38 -4.89
N GLY A 157 9.53 -11.64 -5.06
CA GLY A 157 9.62 -12.63 -3.98
C GLY A 157 8.48 -13.64 -3.92
N THR A 158 7.30 -13.33 -4.49
CA THR A 158 6.23 -14.31 -4.68
C THR A 158 5.89 -14.43 -6.16
N GLY A 159 6.28 -15.54 -6.79
CA GLY A 159 5.92 -15.81 -8.19
C GLY A 159 4.40 -15.67 -8.41
N ARG A 160 4.04 -15.13 -9.58
CA ARG A 160 2.67 -14.88 -10.07
C ARG A 160 1.60 -15.68 -9.34
N ALA A 161 0.87 -15.02 -8.44
CA ALA A 161 -0.38 -15.57 -7.92
C ALA A 161 -1.53 -14.91 -8.68
N ASP A 162 -2.36 -15.71 -9.36
CA ASP A 162 -3.72 -15.28 -9.66
C ASP A 162 -4.43 -15.11 -8.30
N VAL A 163 -4.46 -13.89 -7.78
CA VAL A 163 -5.04 -13.59 -6.47
C VAL A 163 -6.55 -13.70 -6.60
N LEU A 164 -7.09 -14.86 -6.20
CA LEU A 164 -8.53 -15.11 -6.21
C LEU A 164 -9.16 -14.79 -4.86
N CYS A 165 -10.36 -14.23 -4.91
CA CYS A 165 -11.20 -14.07 -3.74
C CYS A 165 -11.61 -15.45 -3.20
N SER A 166 -12.05 -15.52 -1.94
CA SER A 166 -12.61 -16.74 -1.34
C SER A 166 -13.82 -17.28 -2.10
N CYS A 167 -14.56 -16.41 -2.80
CA CYS A 167 -15.65 -16.80 -3.69
C CYS A 167 -15.19 -17.32 -5.07
N GLY A 168 -13.88 -17.34 -5.35
CA GLY A 168 -13.30 -17.76 -6.63
C GLY A 168 -13.26 -16.68 -7.72
N ALA A 169 -13.86 -15.50 -7.48
CA ALA A 169 -13.77 -14.38 -8.41
C ALA A 169 -12.34 -13.80 -8.45
N ARG A 170 -11.99 -13.19 -9.59
CA ARG A 170 -10.77 -12.38 -9.72
C ARG A 170 -10.82 -11.18 -8.78
N THR A 171 -9.63 -10.77 -8.35
CA THR A 171 -9.44 -9.54 -7.59
C THR A 171 -8.69 -8.52 -8.44
N ASP A 172 -8.88 -7.24 -8.12
CA ASP A 172 -8.09 -6.14 -8.69
C ASP A 172 -7.25 -5.54 -7.56
N LEU A 173 -6.06 -5.02 -7.89
CA LEU A 173 -5.22 -4.29 -6.93
C LEU A 173 -5.96 -3.01 -6.53
N LEU A 174 -6.15 -2.81 -5.23
CA LEU A 174 -6.79 -1.61 -4.70
C LEU A 174 -5.74 -0.57 -4.27
N VAL A 175 -4.81 -1.01 -3.43
CA VAL A 175 -3.75 -0.16 -2.88
C VAL A 175 -2.50 -1.01 -2.64
N THR A 176 -1.34 -0.42 -2.88
CA THR A 176 -0.06 -0.91 -2.37
C THR A 176 0.35 -0.02 -1.20
N VAL A 177 0.74 -0.65 -0.11
CA VAL A 177 1.27 0.00 1.09
C VAL A 177 2.73 -0.39 1.21
N ALA A 178 3.63 0.58 1.09
CA ALA A 178 5.08 0.33 1.15
C ALA A 178 5.69 0.89 2.43
N SER A 179 6.84 0.34 2.81
CA SER A 179 7.62 0.86 3.94
C SER A 179 8.30 2.19 3.62
N GLY A 180 8.46 2.51 2.33
CA GLY A 180 8.93 3.79 1.83
C GLY A 180 8.48 4.04 0.41
N GLU A 181 8.51 5.31 0.00
CA GLU A 181 7.99 5.82 -1.27
C GLU A 181 8.95 5.58 -2.44
N TRP A 182 10.26 5.77 -2.23
CA TRP A 182 11.32 5.50 -3.20
C TRP A 182 12.62 5.12 -2.47
N ASP A 183 13.61 4.66 -3.21
CA ASP A 183 14.98 4.36 -2.80
C ASP A 183 16.00 4.84 -3.85
N GLY A 184 17.27 4.45 -3.70
CA GLY A 184 18.34 4.90 -4.59
C GLY A 184 18.22 4.41 -6.04
N GLY A 185 17.50 3.31 -6.29
CA GLY A 185 17.37 2.69 -7.61
C GLY A 185 16.13 3.11 -8.39
N ASN A 186 15.21 3.90 -7.81
CA ASN A 186 13.93 4.26 -8.43
C ASN A 186 13.57 5.75 -8.15
N ARG A 187 14.59 6.61 -8.11
CA ARG A 187 14.44 8.05 -7.81
C ARG A 187 13.65 8.84 -8.86
N SER A 188 13.50 8.30 -10.06
CA SER A 188 12.60 8.84 -11.09
C SER A 188 11.15 8.95 -10.60
N TRP A 189 10.74 8.10 -9.66
CA TRP A 189 9.42 8.10 -9.04
C TRP A 189 9.27 9.03 -7.84
N THR A 190 10.29 9.82 -7.48
CA THR A 190 10.14 10.77 -6.38
C THR A 190 9.01 11.77 -6.70
N PRO A 191 8.00 11.89 -5.81
CA PRO A 191 6.88 12.83 -5.98
C PRO A 191 7.37 14.24 -6.25
N LEU A 192 6.65 14.98 -7.10
CA LEU A 192 7.07 16.29 -7.59
C LEU A 192 7.40 17.28 -6.45
N GLU A 193 6.61 17.26 -5.40
CA GLU A 193 6.73 18.08 -4.19
C GLU A 193 7.96 17.73 -3.35
N ASP A 194 8.44 16.48 -3.43
CA ASP A 194 9.52 15.96 -2.60
C ASP A 194 10.89 15.99 -3.29
N ARG A 195 10.96 16.25 -4.61
CA ARG A 195 12.21 16.25 -5.39
C ARG A 195 13.29 17.15 -4.80
N ALA A 196 12.92 18.31 -4.25
CA ALA A 196 13.87 19.24 -3.64
C ALA A 196 14.48 18.72 -2.34
N THR A 197 13.83 17.77 -1.68
CA THR A 197 14.21 17.18 -0.39
C THR A 197 14.46 15.68 -0.49
N ALA A 198 14.62 15.16 -1.70
CA ALA A 198 14.74 13.73 -1.97
C ALA A 198 15.94 13.07 -1.26
N ASP A 199 17.02 13.84 -1.04
CA ASP A 199 18.22 13.39 -0.31
C ASP A 199 18.10 13.53 1.21
N ALA A 200 17.08 14.22 1.71
CA ALA A 200 16.90 14.39 3.14
C ALA A 200 16.44 13.08 3.77
N ARG A 201 17.08 12.72 4.90
CA ARG A 201 16.77 11.48 5.61
C ARG A 201 15.32 11.51 6.10
N GLY A 202 14.56 10.50 5.72
CA GLY A 202 13.20 10.30 6.21
C GLY A 202 12.11 10.87 5.30
N THR A 203 12.47 11.59 4.24
CA THR A 203 11.49 12.14 3.27
C THR A 203 10.69 11.03 2.60
N ASN A 204 11.36 9.92 2.25
CA ASN A 204 10.75 8.76 1.60
C ASN A 204 9.95 7.84 2.54
N ILE A 205 9.76 8.18 3.82
CA ILE A 205 9.00 7.35 4.78
C ILE A 205 7.94 8.18 5.55
N PRO A 206 7.10 8.97 4.85
CA PRO A 206 6.20 9.92 5.49
C PRO A 206 5.15 9.23 6.38
N THR A 207 4.74 8.01 6.03
CA THR A 207 3.72 7.25 6.75
C THR A 207 4.25 6.53 7.99
N GLN A 208 5.57 6.36 8.12
CA GLN A 208 6.23 5.56 9.17
C GLN A 208 5.75 4.10 9.26
N VAL A 209 5.00 3.63 8.27
CA VAL A 209 4.57 2.23 8.20
C VAL A 209 5.76 1.36 7.82
N THR A 210 5.92 0.23 8.48
CA THR A 210 6.94 -0.78 8.16
C THR A 210 6.25 -2.10 7.90
N VAL A 211 6.29 -2.55 6.66
CA VAL A 211 5.72 -3.83 6.22
C VAL A 211 6.82 -4.89 6.26
N GLY A 212 6.64 -5.92 7.08
CA GLY A 212 7.57 -7.05 7.15
C GLY A 212 9.03 -6.62 7.38
N ARG A 213 9.91 -6.99 6.44
CA ARG A 213 11.33 -6.61 6.45
C ARG A 213 11.60 -5.41 5.54
N TRP A 214 10.85 -4.32 5.70
CA TRP A 214 10.93 -3.12 4.85
C TRP A 214 10.41 -3.33 3.41
N GLY A 215 9.41 -4.18 3.25
CA GLY A 215 8.80 -4.48 1.97
C GLY A 215 7.53 -3.66 1.69
N SER A 216 6.63 -4.26 0.92
CA SER A 216 5.31 -3.72 0.59
C SER A 216 4.20 -4.76 0.76
N MET A 217 2.96 -4.27 0.92
CA MET A 217 1.75 -5.06 1.03
C MET A 217 0.77 -4.61 -0.05
N ASN A 218 0.45 -5.50 -0.97
CA ASN A 218 -0.60 -5.33 -1.96
C ASN A 218 -1.94 -5.75 -1.35
N VAL A 219 -2.94 -4.86 -1.40
CA VAL A 219 -4.30 -5.10 -0.94
C VAL A 219 -5.21 -5.22 -2.16
N PHE A 220 -5.80 -6.39 -2.35
CA PHE A 220 -6.69 -6.68 -3.48
C PHE A 220 -8.13 -6.78 -3.01
N PHE A 221 -9.05 -6.22 -3.81
CA PHE A 221 -10.48 -6.32 -3.57
C PHE A 221 -11.16 -7.23 -4.60
N CYS A 222 -12.25 -7.87 -4.19
CA CYS A 222 -13.01 -8.76 -5.05
C CYS A 222 -13.85 -7.97 -6.05
N ARG A 223 -13.72 -8.31 -7.34
CA ARG A 223 -14.47 -7.65 -8.42
C ARG A 223 -15.96 -7.95 -8.40
N ALA A 224 -16.33 -9.14 -7.91
CA ALA A 224 -17.72 -9.58 -7.85
C ALA A 224 -18.46 -8.98 -6.65
N ASP A 225 -17.75 -8.76 -5.54
CA ASP A 225 -18.31 -8.20 -4.30
C ASP A 225 -17.21 -7.50 -3.50
N PRO A 226 -17.19 -6.16 -3.47
CA PRO A 226 -16.16 -5.39 -2.77
C PRO A 226 -16.27 -5.45 -1.24
N THR A 227 -17.31 -6.10 -0.69
CA THR A 227 -17.50 -6.31 0.76
C THR A 227 -16.83 -7.58 1.27
N HIS A 228 -16.38 -8.48 0.38
CA HIS A 228 -15.58 -9.62 0.77
C HIS A 228 -14.26 -9.18 1.41
N PRO A 229 -13.74 -9.93 2.40
CA PRO A 229 -12.43 -9.66 2.98
C PRO A 229 -11.35 -9.54 1.90
N PRO A 230 -10.48 -8.52 1.99
CA PRO A 230 -9.45 -8.31 0.98
C PRO A 230 -8.45 -9.48 0.95
N ARG A 231 -7.77 -9.65 -0.18
CA ARG A 231 -6.60 -10.52 -0.27
C ARG A 231 -5.35 -9.67 -0.09
N LEU A 232 -4.42 -10.17 0.71
CA LEU A 232 -3.14 -9.52 0.97
C LEU A 232 -2.03 -10.32 0.29
N SER A 233 -1.04 -9.61 -0.24
CA SER A 233 0.20 -10.19 -0.74
C SER A 233 1.36 -9.32 -0.28
N PHE A 234 2.34 -9.93 0.36
CA PHE A 234 3.52 -9.25 0.89
C PHE A 234 4.70 -9.48 -0.04
N GLN A 235 5.38 -8.40 -0.41
CA GLN A 235 6.57 -8.38 -1.26
C GLN A 235 7.73 -7.81 -0.46
N GLY A 236 8.96 -8.26 -0.71
CA GLY A 236 10.14 -7.78 0.03
C GLY A 236 11.44 -8.33 -0.50
#